data_AF-A0A8J7XU84-F1
#
_entry.id   AF-A0A8J7XU84-F1
#
_cell.length_a   1.000
_cell.length_b   1.000
_cell.length_c   1.000
_cell.angle_alpha   90.00
_cell.angle_beta   90.00
_cell.angle_gamma   90.00
#
_symmetry.space_group_name_H-M   'P 1'
#
loop_
_entity.id
_entity.type
_entity.pdbx_description
1 polymer ?
#
loop_
_entity_poly.entity_id
_entity_poly.type
_entity_poly.pdbx_seq_one_letter_code
_entity_poly.pdbx_strand_id
1 'polypeptide(L)'
;MRIYRGQCMEKVFPSMGCTTFYNTGDMACSSPEGVTKGLVCDADIYGVKTPAKYLRTFFEGCSHSHEIVDAVTKIYEINGSYAGAFNHEGEVYIFRDVLGVKPLYYQGETFASERKVLLNPLPLLPGELRKLPSTRLFRKQLHQVITQDPQQILDALTKNVHQVTEKDAAVLFSGGIDSSILAALSDAPLFTCGLEGSQDILFSRKAARLLKKEYIELVISEKDVREAIPRVLSIIEDKTLMNLELGLLIYFVCKTGDKKILISGQGADELFGGYYKYEKAFNQKKDVKALMRKDLDTICYGLERDGQVAERFSTLIRYPYLDPCVVQRGLGIPVHSLFTPQRKGFLRKVASLLFLPDEIVSRPKKALQYGSGIHKIVKKIIC
;
A
#
# COMPACT_ATOMS: atom_id res chain seq x y z
N MET A 1 -0.64 -1.08 -19.11
CA MET A 1 -0.81 -1.24 -17.64
C MET A 1 0.33 -2.07 -17.08
N ARG A 2 0.89 -1.74 -15.89
CA ARG A 2 1.87 -2.61 -15.23
C ARG A 2 1.19 -3.90 -14.83
N ILE A 3 1.75 -5.04 -15.23
CA ILE A 3 1.43 -6.35 -14.66
C ILE A 3 2.78 -7.05 -14.54
N TYR A 4 3.40 -7.06 -13.37
CA TYR A 4 4.69 -7.75 -13.15
C TYR A 4 4.44 -9.04 -12.38
N ARG A 5 4.22 -10.11 -13.12
CA ARG A 5 4.29 -11.49 -12.62
C ARG A 5 4.93 -12.35 -13.71
N GLY A 6 6.24 -12.57 -13.61
CA GLY A 6 7.01 -13.46 -14.51
C GLY A 6 7.13 -13.04 -15.98
N GLN A 7 7.92 -13.81 -16.77
CA GLN A 7 8.37 -13.49 -18.13
C GLN A 7 7.29 -13.14 -19.17
N CYS A 8 7.51 -11.97 -19.78
CA CYS A 8 7.44 -11.56 -21.20
C CYS A 8 6.54 -12.36 -22.17
N MET A 9 5.37 -11.80 -22.50
CA MET A 9 4.79 -11.93 -23.83
C MET A 9 4.25 -10.57 -24.27
N GLU A 10 4.76 -10.03 -25.39
CA GLU A 10 4.06 -8.97 -26.11
C GLU A 10 2.76 -9.55 -26.68
N LYS A 11 1.62 -9.16 -26.12
CA LYS A 11 0.33 -9.34 -26.80
C LYS A 11 -0.17 -7.97 -27.22
N VAL A 12 0.00 -7.68 -28.50
CA VAL A 12 -0.69 -6.57 -29.16
C VAL A 12 -2.16 -6.98 -29.31
N PHE A 13 -3.04 -6.32 -28.56
CA PHE A 13 -4.48 -6.42 -28.82
C PHE A 13 -4.85 -5.26 -29.75
N PRO A 14 -5.29 -5.54 -30.99
CA PRO A 14 -5.58 -4.51 -31.99
C PRO A 14 -6.59 -3.43 -31.55
N SER A 15 -7.37 -3.68 -30.49
CA SER A 15 -8.39 -2.77 -29.95
C SER A 15 -8.05 -2.06 -28.63
N MET A 16 -6.91 -2.35 -27.97
CA MET A 16 -6.58 -1.77 -26.64
C MET A 16 -5.14 -1.27 -26.48
N GLY A 17 -4.34 -1.23 -27.55
CA GLY A 17 -2.95 -0.77 -27.51
C GLY A 17 -1.98 -1.77 -26.86
N CYS A 18 -0.69 -1.46 -26.98
CA CYS A 18 0.40 -2.31 -26.52
C CYS A 18 0.47 -2.34 -24.99
N THR A 19 0.36 -3.52 -24.38
CA THR A 19 0.68 -3.72 -22.96
C THR A 19 2.11 -4.25 -22.87
N THR A 20 3.06 -3.39 -22.52
CA THR A 20 4.48 -3.78 -22.39
C THR A 20 4.73 -4.38 -21.01
N PHE A 21 5.07 -5.66 -20.97
CA PHE A 21 5.60 -6.38 -19.79
C PHE A 21 7.13 -6.32 -19.84
N TYR A 22 7.81 -5.94 -18.75
CA TYR A 22 9.27 -5.80 -18.77
C TYR A 22 9.95 -7.14 -18.48
N ASN A 23 10.87 -7.54 -19.36
CA ASN A 23 11.75 -8.68 -19.20
C ASN A 23 13.12 -8.19 -18.71
N THR A 24 13.59 -8.73 -17.59
CA THR A 24 15.02 -8.91 -17.33
C THR A 24 15.19 -10.38 -16.96
N GLY A 25 16.08 -11.06 -17.68
CA GLY A 25 16.27 -12.52 -17.64
C GLY A 25 16.43 -13.07 -16.23
N ASP A 26 15.90 -14.28 -16.07
CA ASP A 26 15.87 -15.12 -14.87
C ASP A 26 14.80 -14.75 -13.84
N MET A 27 13.61 -15.35 -14.01
CA MET A 27 12.75 -15.93 -12.95
C MET A 27 11.38 -16.36 -13.54
N ALA A 28 10.90 -17.53 -13.10
CA ALA A 28 9.83 -18.32 -13.70
C ALA A 28 8.45 -17.63 -13.72
N CYS A 29 7.70 -17.83 -14.82
CA CYS A 29 6.39 -17.25 -15.08
C CYS A 29 5.26 -18.24 -14.82
N SER A 30 4.20 -17.78 -14.14
CA SER A 30 2.88 -18.42 -14.20
C SER A 30 1.78 -17.35 -14.25
N SER A 31 1.18 -17.22 -15.44
CA SER A 31 -0.26 -16.95 -15.73
C SER A 31 -0.74 -15.55 -16.21
N PRO A 32 -1.70 -15.49 -17.18
CA PRO A 32 -2.22 -14.30 -17.88
C PRO A 32 -3.48 -13.68 -17.20
N GLU A 33 -3.40 -13.38 -15.91
CA GLU A 33 -4.55 -13.09 -15.02
C GLU A 33 -5.14 -11.66 -15.05
N GLY A 34 -4.41 -10.68 -15.58
CA GLY A 34 -4.78 -9.25 -15.58
C GLY A 34 -5.48 -8.74 -16.84
N VAL A 35 -5.77 -9.62 -17.82
CA VAL A 35 -6.38 -9.22 -19.11
C VAL A 35 -7.50 -10.17 -19.49
N THR A 36 -8.63 -9.63 -19.95
CA THR A 36 -9.74 -10.36 -20.56
C THR A 36 -10.38 -9.53 -21.68
N LYS A 37 -11.39 -10.06 -22.39
CA LYS A 37 -12.04 -9.37 -23.50
C LYS A 37 -12.66 -8.05 -23.02
N GLY A 38 -12.05 -6.94 -23.43
CA GLY A 38 -12.47 -5.58 -23.11
C GLY A 38 -12.05 -5.07 -21.73
N LEU A 39 -11.28 -5.81 -20.92
CA LEU A 39 -10.81 -5.32 -19.61
C LEU A 39 -9.33 -5.66 -19.38
N VAL A 40 -8.56 -4.66 -18.94
CA VAL A 40 -7.20 -4.81 -18.41
C VAL A 40 -7.18 -4.27 -16.99
N CYS A 41 -6.55 -4.97 -16.05
CA CYS A 41 -6.37 -4.50 -14.69
C CYS A 41 -5.04 -4.90 -14.06
N ASP A 42 -4.61 -4.08 -13.11
CA ASP A 42 -3.61 -4.38 -12.09
C ASP A 42 -4.37 -4.45 -10.78
N ALA A 43 -4.55 -5.64 -10.23
CA ALA A 43 -5.48 -5.86 -9.14
C ALA A 43 -5.01 -6.95 -8.16
N ASP A 44 -5.18 -6.67 -6.89
CA ASP A 44 -5.10 -7.61 -5.78
C ASP A 44 -6.43 -7.56 -5.03
N ILE A 45 -7.34 -8.45 -5.43
CA ILE A 45 -8.66 -8.60 -4.81
C ILE A 45 -8.60 -9.81 -3.87
N TYR A 46 -8.85 -9.57 -2.59
CA TYR A 46 -8.59 -10.57 -1.56
C TYR A 46 -9.49 -11.79 -1.76
N GLY A 47 -8.88 -12.98 -1.76
CA GLY A 47 -9.57 -14.25 -2.02
C GLY A 47 -9.89 -14.52 -3.50
N VAL A 48 -9.49 -13.66 -4.44
CA VAL A 48 -9.78 -13.82 -5.87
C VAL A 48 -8.53 -14.17 -6.65
N LYS A 49 -8.49 -15.38 -7.21
CA LYS A 49 -7.34 -15.87 -8.01
C LYS A 49 -7.20 -15.20 -9.37
N THR A 50 -8.31 -14.81 -10.00
CA THR A 50 -8.31 -14.23 -11.36
C THR A 50 -9.01 -12.87 -11.37
N PRO A 51 -8.36 -11.80 -10.88
CA PRO A 51 -9.00 -10.50 -10.70
C PRO A 51 -9.63 -9.92 -11.98
N ALA A 52 -8.98 -10.06 -13.15
CA ALA A 52 -9.56 -9.53 -14.39
C ALA A 52 -10.85 -10.25 -14.80
N LYS A 53 -10.91 -11.59 -14.64
CA LYS A 53 -12.14 -12.34 -14.92
C LYS A 53 -13.25 -11.95 -13.95
N TYR A 54 -12.92 -11.82 -12.66
CA TYR A 54 -13.88 -11.42 -11.64
C TYR A 54 -14.41 -10.00 -11.86
N LEU A 55 -13.55 -9.02 -12.13
CA LEU A 55 -13.99 -7.65 -12.43
C LEU A 55 -14.79 -7.58 -13.72
N ARG A 56 -14.50 -8.43 -14.71
CA ARG A 56 -15.22 -8.44 -15.99
C ARG A 56 -16.69 -8.82 -15.85
N THR A 57 -17.06 -9.62 -14.85
CA THR A 57 -18.46 -10.02 -14.64
C THR A 57 -19.35 -8.82 -14.28
N PHE A 58 -18.79 -7.76 -13.70
CA PHE A 58 -19.53 -6.53 -13.41
C PHE A 58 -19.93 -5.76 -14.67
N PHE A 59 -19.22 -5.97 -15.77
CA PHE A 59 -19.46 -5.31 -17.05
C PHE A 59 -20.22 -6.22 -18.04
N GLU A 60 -20.72 -7.38 -17.61
CA GLU A 60 -21.52 -8.26 -18.46
C GLU A 60 -22.91 -7.63 -18.67
N GLY A 61 -23.34 -7.54 -19.92
CA GLY A 61 -24.60 -6.90 -20.28
C GLY A 61 -24.59 -5.37 -20.35
N CYS A 62 -23.49 -4.71 -19.98
CA CYS A 62 -23.35 -3.27 -20.17
C CYS A 62 -23.40 -2.92 -21.66
N SER A 63 -24.39 -2.13 -22.03
CA SER A 63 -24.63 -1.57 -23.36
C SER A 63 -24.50 -0.04 -23.36
N HIS A 64 -24.68 0.61 -22.21
CA HIS A 64 -24.67 2.06 -22.09
C HIS A 64 -23.66 2.58 -21.05
N SER A 65 -23.21 3.83 -21.23
CA SER A 65 -22.26 4.49 -20.33
C SER A 65 -22.71 4.52 -18.86
N HIS A 66 -24.02 4.68 -18.58
CA HIS A 66 -24.52 4.73 -17.20
C HIS A 66 -24.40 3.37 -16.49
N GLU A 67 -24.59 2.26 -17.20
CA GLU A 67 -24.43 0.90 -16.64
C GLU A 67 -22.96 0.62 -16.30
N ILE A 68 -22.01 1.19 -17.05
CA ILE A 68 -20.57 1.15 -16.74
C ILE A 68 -20.28 1.91 -15.44
N VAL A 69 -20.91 3.07 -15.23
CA VAL A 69 -20.80 3.84 -13.98
C VAL A 69 -21.33 3.02 -12.80
N ASP A 70 -22.46 2.34 -12.97
CA ASP A 70 -23.05 1.48 -11.94
C ASP A 70 -22.16 0.26 -11.63
N ALA A 71 -21.59 -0.37 -12.66
CA ALA A 71 -20.65 -1.47 -12.52
C ALA A 71 -19.42 -1.05 -11.70
N VAL A 72 -18.80 0.08 -12.05
CA VAL A 72 -17.63 0.60 -11.33
C VAL A 72 -17.99 1.04 -9.90
N THR A 73 -19.19 1.58 -9.69
CA THR A 73 -19.67 1.92 -8.35
C THR A 73 -19.76 0.69 -7.45
N LYS A 74 -20.21 -0.45 -7.98
CA LYS A 74 -20.20 -1.74 -7.26
C LYS A 74 -18.77 -2.24 -7.03
N ILE A 75 -17.87 -2.06 -7.99
CA ILE A 75 -16.45 -2.43 -7.84
C ILE A 75 -15.81 -1.68 -6.67
N TYR A 76 -16.16 -0.41 -6.43
CA TYR A 76 -15.67 0.37 -5.29
C TYR A 76 -16.04 -0.16 -3.90
N GLU A 77 -16.95 -1.12 -3.81
CA GLU A 77 -17.32 -1.78 -2.56
C GLU A 77 -16.55 -3.11 -2.34
N ILE A 78 -15.74 -3.54 -3.32
CA ILE A 78 -14.94 -4.77 -3.23
C ILE A 78 -13.70 -4.55 -2.36
N ASN A 79 -13.41 -5.53 -1.51
CA ASN A 79 -12.18 -5.55 -0.71
C ASN A 79 -10.97 -5.93 -1.58
N GLY A 80 -10.10 -4.96 -1.82
CA GLY A 80 -8.89 -5.15 -2.60
C GLY A 80 -8.30 -3.83 -3.04
N SER A 81 -7.22 -3.91 -3.80
CA SER A 81 -6.61 -2.78 -4.49
C SER A 81 -6.61 -3.05 -5.98
N TYR A 82 -6.93 -2.06 -6.79
CA TYR A 82 -7.03 -2.24 -8.23
C TYR A 82 -6.97 -0.93 -8.98
N ALA A 83 -6.38 -1.01 -10.17
CA ALA A 83 -6.60 -0.08 -11.24
C ALA A 83 -7.09 -0.88 -12.45
N GLY A 84 -7.93 -0.28 -13.29
CA GLY A 84 -8.46 -0.97 -14.46
C GLY A 84 -8.80 -0.05 -15.61
N ALA A 85 -8.88 -0.63 -16.80
CA ALA A 85 -9.33 0.00 -18.03
C ALA A 85 -10.28 -0.94 -18.76
N PHE A 86 -11.50 -0.48 -19.00
CA PHE A 86 -12.55 -1.20 -19.73
C PHE A 86 -12.78 -0.54 -21.09
N ASN A 87 -12.77 -1.32 -22.17
CA ASN A 87 -13.10 -0.88 -23.52
C ASN A 87 -14.51 -1.37 -23.88
N HIS A 88 -15.38 -0.41 -24.19
CA HIS A 88 -16.72 -0.65 -24.72
C HIS A 88 -16.86 0.08 -26.05
N GLU A 89 -17.01 -0.68 -27.15
CA GLU A 89 -17.22 -0.13 -28.50
C GLU A 89 -16.19 0.92 -28.95
N GLY A 90 -14.93 0.77 -28.51
CA GLY A 90 -13.86 1.72 -28.83
C GLY A 90 -13.70 2.85 -27.80
N GLU A 91 -14.63 2.99 -26.87
CA GLU A 91 -14.54 3.96 -25.78
C GLU A 91 -13.83 3.35 -24.58
N VAL A 92 -12.80 4.04 -24.06
CA VAL A 92 -11.97 3.55 -22.95
C VAL A 92 -12.35 4.24 -21.64
N TYR A 93 -12.71 3.42 -20.65
CA TYR A 93 -13.06 3.83 -19.30
C TYR A 93 -11.99 3.35 -18.32
N ILE A 94 -11.32 4.28 -17.65
CA ILE A 94 -10.30 3.99 -16.65
C ILE A 94 -10.83 4.25 -15.24
N PHE A 95 -10.46 3.39 -14.29
CA PHE A 95 -10.86 3.49 -12.89
C PHE A 95 -9.74 3.02 -11.97
N ARG A 96 -9.72 3.50 -10.71
CA ARG A 96 -8.82 2.96 -9.67
C ARG A 96 -9.45 3.03 -8.28
N ASP A 97 -8.96 2.19 -7.38
CA ASP A 97 -9.47 2.03 -6.03
C ASP A 97 -9.53 3.35 -5.24
N VAL A 98 -10.41 3.38 -4.23
CA VAL A 98 -10.83 4.62 -3.54
C VAL A 98 -9.68 5.29 -2.77
N LEU A 99 -8.65 4.53 -2.41
CA LEU A 99 -7.46 5.05 -1.72
C LEU A 99 -6.26 5.20 -2.66
N GLY A 100 -6.40 4.70 -3.88
CA GLY A 100 -5.40 4.79 -4.92
C GLY A 100 -4.14 3.99 -4.57
N VAL A 101 -4.31 2.81 -3.98
CA VAL A 101 -3.22 1.88 -3.70
C VAL A 101 -2.54 1.46 -5.01
N LYS A 102 -3.33 1.13 -6.05
CA LYS A 102 -2.80 0.86 -7.39
C LYS A 102 -2.74 2.15 -8.22
N PRO A 103 -1.56 2.51 -8.76
CA PRO A 103 -1.44 3.69 -9.62
C PRO A 103 -2.12 3.50 -10.97
N LEU A 104 -2.65 4.60 -11.50
CA LEU A 104 -3.02 4.69 -12.90
C LEU A 104 -2.81 6.12 -13.39
N TYR A 105 -2.15 6.22 -14.54
CA TYR A 105 -1.81 7.44 -15.24
C TYR A 105 -2.34 7.38 -16.67
N TYR A 106 -2.66 8.52 -17.25
CA TYR A 106 -3.18 8.60 -18.62
C TYR A 106 -2.65 9.83 -19.37
N GLN A 107 -2.64 9.74 -20.69
CA GLN A 107 -2.29 10.82 -21.61
C GLN A 107 -3.09 10.63 -22.90
N GLY A 108 -3.99 11.55 -23.21
CA GLY A 108 -4.93 11.37 -24.32
C GLY A 108 -5.73 10.08 -24.15
N GLU A 109 -5.67 9.20 -25.14
CA GLU A 109 -6.33 7.89 -25.14
C GLU A 109 -5.47 6.76 -24.57
N THR A 110 -4.25 7.07 -24.14
CA THR A 110 -3.29 6.09 -23.60
C THR A 110 -3.28 6.11 -22.08
N PHE A 111 -2.97 4.96 -21.46
CA PHE A 111 -2.87 4.82 -20.01
C PHE A 111 -1.79 3.81 -19.60
N ALA A 112 -1.22 4.00 -18.42
CA ALA A 112 -0.19 3.15 -17.85
C ALA A 112 -0.22 3.21 -16.32
N SER A 113 0.23 2.16 -15.63
CA SER A 113 0.41 2.23 -14.17
C SER A 113 1.75 2.88 -13.77
N GLU A 114 2.59 3.24 -14.76
CA GLU A 114 3.84 3.98 -14.59
C GLU A 114 3.78 5.32 -15.31
N ARG A 115 4.29 6.36 -14.66
CA ARG A 115 4.52 7.65 -15.31
C ARG A 115 5.61 7.57 -16.36
N LYS A 116 6.70 6.83 -16.10
CA LYS A 116 7.89 6.80 -16.97
C LYS A 116 7.67 6.19 -18.36
N VAL A 117 6.49 5.65 -18.63
CA VAL A 117 6.08 5.09 -19.94
C VAL A 117 5.34 6.12 -20.80
N LEU A 118 4.87 7.21 -20.18
CA LEU A 118 4.12 8.28 -20.82
C LEU A 118 4.97 9.55 -20.86
N LEU A 119 4.77 10.40 -21.87
CA LEU A 119 5.54 11.63 -22.02
C LEU A 119 5.09 12.70 -21.01
N ASN A 120 3.79 12.94 -20.93
CA ASN A 120 3.18 13.93 -20.04
C ASN A 120 1.96 13.33 -19.34
N PRO A 121 2.16 12.38 -18.40
CA PRO A 121 1.07 11.67 -17.74
C PRO A 121 0.29 12.56 -16.77
N LEU A 122 -1.04 12.43 -16.80
CA LEU A 122 -1.94 12.89 -15.75
C LEU A 122 -2.28 11.72 -14.81
N PRO A 123 -2.26 11.91 -13.48
CA PRO A 123 -2.73 10.89 -12.55
C PRO A 123 -4.25 10.75 -12.64
N LEU A 124 -4.75 9.51 -12.66
CA LEU A 124 -6.15 9.25 -12.31
C LEU A 124 -6.28 9.38 -10.79
N LEU A 125 -7.22 10.19 -10.28
CA LEU A 125 -7.35 10.38 -8.83
C LEU A 125 -7.89 9.10 -8.15
N PRO A 126 -7.60 8.89 -6.85
CA PRO A 126 -8.25 7.85 -6.06
C PRO A 126 -9.78 7.91 -6.16
N GLY A 127 -10.39 6.74 -6.41
CA GLY A 127 -11.84 6.55 -6.59
C GLY A 127 -12.43 7.16 -7.86
N GLU A 128 -11.60 7.68 -8.78
CA GLU A 128 -12.06 8.31 -10.02
C GLU A 128 -12.39 7.27 -11.10
N LEU A 129 -13.55 7.42 -11.73
CA LEU A 129 -13.89 6.83 -13.02
C LEU A 129 -13.85 7.91 -14.09
N ARG A 130 -13.14 7.64 -15.18
CA ARG A 130 -12.95 8.57 -16.29
C ARG A 130 -13.11 7.84 -17.62
N LYS A 131 -13.80 8.48 -18.55
CA LYS A 131 -13.76 8.15 -19.97
C LYS A 131 -12.66 8.96 -20.63
N LEU A 132 -11.73 8.27 -21.31
CA LEU A 132 -10.66 8.93 -22.04
C LEU A 132 -11.20 9.63 -23.30
N PRO A 133 -10.58 10.74 -23.73
CA PRO A 133 -9.36 11.34 -23.15
C PRO A 133 -9.57 12.26 -21.94
N SER A 134 -10.77 12.79 -21.69
CA SER A 134 -10.92 13.95 -20.80
C SER A 134 -12.15 13.99 -19.89
N THR A 135 -13.11 13.08 -20.02
CA THR A 135 -14.37 13.15 -19.28
C THR A 135 -14.30 12.41 -17.95
N ARG A 136 -14.20 13.14 -16.83
CA ARG A 136 -14.45 12.56 -15.50
C ARG A 136 -15.93 12.24 -15.38
N LEU A 137 -16.27 10.98 -15.14
CA LEU A 137 -17.66 10.55 -14.98
C LEU A 137 -18.07 10.57 -13.51
N PHE A 138 -17.19 10.09 -12.62
CA PHE A 138 -17.51 9.94 -11.20
C PHE A 138 -16.24 9.92 -10.34
N ARG A 139 -16.39 10.26 -9.05
CA ARG A 139 -15.34 10.06 -8.05
C ARG A 139 -15.94 9.64 -6.71
N LYS A 140 -15.66 8.41 -6.27
CA LYS A 140 -16.00 7.94 -4.92
C LYS A 140 -15.09 8.63 -3.90
N GLN A 141 -15.67 9.15 -2.83
CA GLN A 141 -14.93 9.62 -1.67
C GLN A 141 -15.41 8.86 -0.42
N LEU A 142 -14.47 8.59 0.49
CA LEU A 142 -14.82 8.03 1.78
C LEU A 142 -15.32 9.12 2.73
N HIS A 143 -16.49 8.87 3.30
CA HIS A 143 -17.05 9.68 4.37
C HIS A 143 -16.47 9.25 5.73
N GLN A 144 -16.48 10.14 6.71
CA GLN A 144 -16.08 9.77 8.07
C GLN A 144 -17.26 9.10 8.79
N VAL A 145 -16.95 8.11 9.62
CA VAL A 145 -17.89 7.47 10.54
C VAL A 145 -17.41 7.78 11.94
N ILE A 146 -18.15 8.61 12.68
CA ILE A 146 -17.76 9.01 14.04
C ILE A 146 -17.69 7.78 14.92
N THR A 147 -16.56 7.61 15.60
CA THR A 147 -16.37 6.51 16.55
C THR A 147 -15.60 7.00 17.77
N GLN A 148 -16.03 6.55 18.94
CA GLN A 148 -15.34 6.76 20.21
C GLN A 148 -14.94 5.43 20.87
N ASP A 149 -15.32 4.32 20.25
CA ASP A 149 -15.11 2.97 20.76
C ASP A 149 -13.96 2.29 20.00
N PRO A 150 -12.80 2.05 20.66
CA PRO A 150 -11.68 1.36 20.04
C PRO A 150 -12.00 -0.04 19.53
N GLN A 151 -13.03 -0.71 20.07
CA GLN A 151 -13.45 -2.04 19.61
C GLN A 151 -13.86 -2.01 18.12
N GLN A 152 -14.51 -0.93 17.65
CA GLN A 152 -14.93 -0.84 16.25
C GLN A 152 -13.75 -0.75 15.26
N ILE A 153 -12.63 -0.17 15.69
CA ILE A 153 -11.38 -0.20 14.91
C ILE A 153 -10.76 -1.58 14.97
N LEU A 154 -10.75 -2.21 16.15
CA LEU A 154 -10.24 -3.56 16.33
C LEU A 154 -10.99 -4.56 15.46
N ASP A 155 -12.31 -4.51 15.42
CA ASP A 155 -13.14 -5.43 14.62
C ASP A 155 -12.86 -5.24 13.11
N ALA A 156 -12.78 -3.99 12.66
CA ALA A 156 -12.47 -3.66 11.26
C ALA A 156 -11.07 -4.15 10.86
N LEU A 157 -10.06 -3.93 11.71
CA LEU A 157 -8.70 -4.42 11.49
C LEU A 157 -8.63 -5.94 11.56
N THR A 158 -9.26 -6.58 12.53
CA THR A 158 -9.29 -8.05 12.65
C THR A 158 -9.86 -8.68 11.38
N LYS A 159 -11.00 -8.18 10.92
CA LYS A 159 -11.63 -8.65 9.68
C LYS A 159 -10.70 -8.47 8.48
N ASN A 160 -10.10 -7.29 8.32
CA ASN A 160 -9.23 -7.02 7.18
C ASN A 160 -7.92 -7.83 7.25
N VAL A 161 -7.24 -7.87 8.39
CA VAL A 161 -5.98 -8.62 8.57
C VAL A 161 -6.18 -10.11 8.28
N HIS A 162 -7.30 -10.69 8.72
CA HIS A 162 -7.65 -12.06 8.37
C HIS A 162 -7.83 -12.26 6.86
N GLN A 163 -8.45 -11.30 6.15
CA GLN A 163 -8.62 -11.38 4.69
C GLN A 163 -7.32 -11.19 3.92
N VAL A 164 -6.40 -10.34 4.40
CA VAL A 164 -5.14 -10.06 3.70
C VAL A 164 -4.01 -11.04 4.02
N THR A 165 -4.15 -11.82 5.09
CA THR A 165 -3.13 -12.80 5.51
C THR A 165 -3.34 -14.12 4.76
N GLU A 166 -2.50 -14.38 3.77
CA GLU A 166 -2.43 -15.69 3.09
C GLU A 166 -1.21 -16.50 3.57
N LYS A 167 -1.12 -17.77 3.16
CA LYS A 167 -0.06 -18.69 3.57
C LYS A 167 1.37 -18.16 3.32
N ASP A 168 1.57 -17.46 2.20
CA ASP A 168 2.87 -16.92 1.79
C ASP A 168 3.05 -15.44 2.20
N ALA A 169 2.32 -14.99 3.23
CA ALA A 169 2.40 -13.64 3.75
C ALA A 169 3.51 -13.46 4.81
N ALA A 170 3.96 -12.22 4.96
CA ALA A 170 4.80 -11.76 6.06
C ALA A 170 4.36 -10.36 6.53
N VAL A 171 4.47 -10.07 7.83
CA VAL A 171 4.24 -8.73 8.37
C VAL A 171 5.55 -7.96 8.38
N LEU A 172 5.58 -6.80 7.73
CA LEU A 172 6.69 -5.85 7.87
C LEU A 172 6.67 -5.29 9.30
N PHE A 173 7.67 -5.68 10.08
CA PHE A 173 7.67 -5.52 11.52
C PHE A 173 8.78 -4.58 12.00
N SER A 174 8.39 -3.59 12.79
CA SER A 174 9.28 -2.58 13.36
C SER A 174 9.36 -2.61 14.89
N GLY A 175 8.56 -3.47 15.53
CA GLY A 175 8.31 -3.43 16.97
C GLY A 175 7.59 -2.16 17.45
N GLY A 176 7.11 -1.31 16.55
CA GLY A 176 6.19 -0.21 16.86
C GLY A 176 4.76 -0.70 17.06
N ILE A 177 3.90 0.15 17.62
CA ILE A 177 2.51 -0.21 17.91
C ILE A 177 1.73 -0.64 16.66
N ASP A 178 1.97 0.01 15.52
CA ASP A 178 1.23 -0.23 14.27
C ASP A 178 1.48 -1.66 13.78
N SER A 179 2.75 -2.02 13.59
CA SER A 179 3.11 -3.36 13.17
C SER A 179 2.86 -4.41 14.25
N SER A 180 2.82 -4.04 15.54
CA SER A 180 2.51 -4.96 16.64
C SER A 180 1.04 -5.34 16.70
N ILE A 181 0.13 -4.42 16.37
CA ILE A 181 -1.30 -4.74 16.21
C ILE A 181 -1.47 -5.70 15.03
N LEU A 182 -0.84 -5.43 13.89
CA LEU A 182 -0.90 -6.33 12.73
C LEU A 182 -0.28 -7.70 13.04
N ALA A 183 0.84 -7.74 13.78
CA ALA A 183 1.49 -8.97 14.23
C ALA A 183 0.62 -9.81 15.18
N ALA A 184 -0.19 -9.17 16.03
CA ALA A 184 -1.11 -9.88 16.91
C ALA A 184 -2.33 -10.43 16.17
N LEU A 185 -2.79 -9.72 15.14
CA LEU A 185 -3.96 -10.10 14.33
C LEU A 185 -3.64 -11.07 13.18
N SER A 186 -2.37 -11.29 12.87
CA SER A 186 -1.91 -12.13 11.76
C SER A 186 -1.08 -13.30 12.27
N ASP A 187 -1.20 -14.46 11.65
CA ASP A 187 -0.33 -15.62 11.91
C ASP A 187 0.91 -15.67 11.00
N ALA A 188 1.09 -14.66 10.14
CA ALA A 188 2.26 -14.56 9.30
C ALA A 188 3.54 -14.25 10.11
N PRO A 189 4.71 -14.74 9.68
CA PRO A 189 5.98 -14.39 10.29
C PRO A 189 6.28 -12.89 10.19
N LEU A 190 7.05 -12.41 11.17
CA LEU A 190 7.43 -11.02 11.30
C LEU A 190 8.80 -10.78 10.64
N PHE A 191 8.90 -9.81 9.74
CA PHE A 191 10.13 -9.48 9.03
C PHE A 191 10.67 -8.11 9.41
N THR A 192 11.95 -8.02 9.75
CA THR A 192 12.66 -6.75 9.91
C THR A 192 13.94 -6.77 9.11
N CYS A 193 14.19 -5.69 8.37
CA CYS A 193 15.44 -5.46 7.65
C CYS A 193 16.22 -4.31 8.29
N GLY A 194 17.53 -4.49 8.49
CA GLY A 194 18.40 -3.45 9.06
C GLY A 194 19.86 -3.87 9.12
N LEU A 195 20.74 -2.93 9.47
CA LEU A 195 22.14 -3.25 9.74
C LEU A 195 22.26 -4.09 11.02
N GLU A 196 23.34 -4.87 11.09
CA GLU A 196 23.70 -5.60 12.30
C GLU A 196 23.77 -4.65 13.51
N GLY A 197 23.16 -5.07 14.63
CA GLY A 197 23.09 -4.24 15.84
C GLY A 197 22.29 -2.93 15.72
N SER A 198 21.58 -2.69 14.62
CA SER A 198 20.75 -1.50 14.46
C SER A 198 19.61 -1.46 15.48
N GLN A 199 19.15 -0.24 15.79
CA GLN A 199 18.10 -0.05 16.79
C GLN A 199 16.81 -0.78 16.39
N ASP A 200 16.41 -0.71 15.12
CA ASP A 200 15.19 -1.38 14.64
C ASP A 200 15.26 -2.90 14.81
N ILE A 201 16.43 -3.50 14.55
CA ILE A 201 16.66 -4.93 14.72
C ILE A 201 16.55 -5.32 16.20
N LEU A 202 17.27 -4.64 17.10
CA LEU A 202 17.22 -4.92 18.53
C LEU A 202 15.80 -4.77 19.10
N PHE A 203 15.08 -3.73 18.67
CA PHE A 203 13.73 -3.45 19.14
C PHE A 203 12.71 -4.44 18.59
N SER A 204 12.76 -4.73 17.29
CA SER A 204 11.84 -5.67 16.66
C SER A 204 12.06 -7.07 17.21
N ARG A 205 13.31 -7.51 17.40
CA ARG A 205 13.64 -8.78 18.04
C ARG A 205 13.04 -8.88 19.45
N LYS A 206 13.15 -7.82 20.26
CA LYS A 206 12.54 -7.78 21.60
C LYS A 206 11.02 -7.85 21.52
N ALA A 207 10.40 -7.03 20.68
CA ALA A 207 8.94 -7.00 20.54
C ALA A 207 8.39 -8.34 20.03
N ALA A 208 9.04 -8.98 19.05
CA ALA A 208 8.62 -10.27 18.55
C ALA A 208 8.70 -11.38 19.62
N ARG A 209 9.73 -11.35 20.48
CA ARG A 209 9.82 -12.26 21.65
C ARG A 209 8.67 -12.05 22.64
N LEU A 210 8.32 -10.80 22.93
CA LEU A 210 7.18 -10.48 23.80
C LEU A 210 5.84 -10.97 23.20
N LEU A 211 5.70 -10.87 21.88
CA LEU A 211 4.52 -11.35 21.15
C LEU A 211 4.52 -12.87 20.92
N LYS A 212 5.64 -13.56 21.18
CA LYS A 212 5.83 -15.01 20.92
C LYS A 212 5.51 -15.41 19.47
N LYS A 213 5.91 -14.56 18.51
CA LYS A 213 5.69 -14.78 17.07
C LYS A 213 6.99 -15.18 16.38
N GLU A 214 6.87 -15.93 15.28
CA GLU A 214 7.99 -16.25 14.40
C GLU A 214 8.60 -14.93 13.88
N TYR A 215 9.92 -14.80 14.03
CA TYR A 215 10.65 -13.58 13.72
C TYR A 215 11.82 -13.89 12.80
N ILE A 216 11.82 -13.22 11.64
CA ILE A 216 12.85 -13.33 10.62
C ILE A 216 13.57 -11.98 10.53
N GLU A 217 14.88 -12.06 10.73
CA GLU A 217 15.77 -10.92 10.75
C GLU A 217 16.62 -10.92 9.48
N LEU A 218 16.53 -9.83 8.71
CA LEU A 218 17.31 -9.63 7.50
C LEU A 218 18.42 -8.62 7.80
N VAL A 219 19.58 -9.15 8.18
CA VAL A 219 20.78 -8.35 8.41
C VAL A 219 21.43 -8.01 7.08
N ILE A 220 21.57 -6.71 6.80
CA ILE A 220 22.21 -6.19 5.59
C ILE A 220 23.53 -5.49 5.92
N SER A 221 24.46 -5.44 4.96
CA SER A 221 25.74 -4.74 5.08
C SER A 221 25.74 -3.40 4.32
N GLU A 222 26.74 -2.55 4.58
CA GLU A 222 26.96 -1.32 3.80
C GLU A 222 27.18 -1.61 2.31
N LYS A 223 27.82 -2.74 2.00
CA LYS A 223 28.04 -3.20 0.62
C LYS A 223 26.71 -3.53 -0.07
N ASP A 224 25.82 -4.25 0.62
CA ASP A 224 24.50 -4.60 0.08
C ASP A 224 23.69 -3.34 -0.27
N VAL A 225 23.70 -2.34 0.63
CA VAL A 225 23.03 -1.05 0.41
C VAL A 225 23.61 -0.34 -0.81
N ARG A 226 24.95 -0.25 -0.91
CA ARG A 226 25.63 0.39 -2.05
C ARG A 226 25.26 -0.23 -3.39
N GLU A 227 25.20 -1.56 -3.45
CA GLU A 227 24.84 -2.30 -4.67
C GLU A 227 23.34 -2.21 -5.01
N ALA A 228 22.48 -2.04 -4.00
CA ALA A 228 21.04 -1.94 -4.17
C ALA A 228 20.57 -0.54 -4.61
N ILE A 229 21.27 0.54 -4.23
CA ILE A 229 20.92 1.93 -4.59
C ILE A 229 20.63 2.11 -6.10
N PRO A 230 21.55 1.77 -7.04
CA PRO A 230 21.28 1.98 -8.46
C PRO A 230 20.09 1.15 -8.97
N ARG A 231 19.89 -0.05 -8.41
CA ARG A 231 18.73 -0.91 -8.76
C ARG A 231 17.42 -0.26 -8.31
N VAL A 232 17.33 0.19 -7.07
CA VAL A 232 16.13 0.85 -6.53
C VAL A 232 15.84 2.16 -7.28
N LEU A 233 16.86 2.98 -7.56
CA LEU A 233 16.70 4.22 -8.33
C LEU A 233 16.22 4.00 -9.78
N SER A 234 16.47 2.83 -10.37
CA SER A 234 15.91 2.46 -11.69
C SER A 234 14.43 2.07 -11.60
N ILE A 235 13.99 1.60 -10.43
CA ILE A 235 12.63 1.12 -10.18
C ILE A 235 11.72 2.29 -9.81
N ILE A 236 12.10 3.08 -8.80
CA ILE A 236 11.27 4.15 -8.25
C ILE A 236 11.25 5.37 -9.17
N GLU A 237 10.08 5.98 -9.33
CA GLU A 237 9.91 7.17 -10.16
C GLU A 237 10.18 8.47 -9.40
N ASP A 238 9.77 8.55 -8.13
CA ASP A 238 10.09 9.68 -7.25
C ASP A 238 11.35 9.37 -6.44
N LYS A 239 12.44 10.05 -6.78
CA LYS A 239 13.81 9.78 -6.30
C LYS A 239 14.21 10.63 -5.10
N THR A 240 13.26 11.08 -4.28
CA THR A 240 13.61 11.70 -2.99
C THR A 240 14.43 10.73 -2.11
N LEU A 241 15.27 11.29 -1.23
CA LEU A 241 16.07 10.51 -0.27
C LEU A 241 15.20 9.54 0.55
N MET A 242 14.04 10.02 1.03
CA MET A 242 13.09 9.21 1.80
C MET A 242 12.55 8.03 0.99
N ASN A 243 12.19 8.24 -0.28
CA ASN A 243 11.68 7.16 -1.12
C ASN A 243 12.76 6.14 -1.48
N LEU A 244 14.00 6.57 -1.66
CA LEU A 244 15.11 5.64 -1.84
C LEU A 244 15.33 4.78 -0.59
N GLU A 245 15.35 5.38 0.59
CA GLU A 245 15.54 4.67 1.86
C GLU A 245 14.45 3.64 2.13
N LEU A 246 13.18 4.03 1.96
CA LEU A 246 12.04 3.11 2.11
C LEU A 246 12.01 2.06 1.01
N GLY A 247 12.34 2.44 -0.22
CA GLY A 247 12.44 1.51 -1.36
C GLY A 247 13.52 0.46 -1.15
N LEU A 248 14.66 0.81 -0.55
CA LEU A 248 15.72 -0.13 -0.18
C LEU A 248 15.24 -1.16 0.85
N LEU A 249 14.50 -0.74 1.87
CA LEU A 249 13.94 -1.66 2.87
C LEU A 249 13.03 -2.71 2.22
N ILE A 250 12.13 -2.27 1.35
CA ILE A 250 11.21 -3.17 0.62
C ILE A 250 12.01 -4.06 -0.32
N TYR A 251 12.99 -3.51 -1.03
CA TYR A 251 13.85 -4.26 -1.95
C TYR A 251 14.54 -5.42 -1.24
N PHE A 252 15.13 -5.21 -0.06
CA PHE A 252 15.80 -6.27 0.68
C PHE A 252 14.86 -7.36 1.19
N VAL A 253 13.67 -6.98 1.68
CA VAL A 253 12.67 -7.96 2.10
C VAL A 253 12.21 -8.79 0.90
N CYS A 254 11.87 -8.16 -0.23
CA CYS A 254 11.43 -8.85 -1.43
C CYS A 254 12.52 -9.70 -2.09
N LYS A 255 13.79 -9.27 -2.03
CA LYS A 255 14.94 -9.99 -2.62
C LYS A 255 15.15 -11.38 -1.99
N THR A 256 14.65 -11.63 -0.78
CA THR A 256 14.70 -12.97 -0.17
C THR A 256 13.95 -14.02 -1.00
N GLY A 257 12.91 -13.62 -1.74
CA GLY A 257 12.07 -14.51 -2.53
C GLY A 257 11.11 -15.39 -1.73
N ASP A 258 11.15 -15.31 -0.39
CA ASP A 258 10.43 -16.23 0.50
C ASP A 258 8.93 -15.94 0.61
N LYS A 259 8.50 -14.72 0.25
CA LYS A 259 7.15 -14.21 0.53
C LYS A 259 6.54 -13.52 -0.66
N LYS A 260 5.30 -13.89 -0.97
CA LYS A 260 4.50 -13.32 -2.06
C LYS A 260 3.66 -12.14 -1.63
N ILE A 261 3.39 -12.01 -0.32
CA ILE A 261 2.55 -10.95 0.24
C ILE A 261 3.27 -10.33 1.44
N LEU A 262 3.38 -9.00 1.45
CA LEU A 262 3.84 -8.22 2.59
C LEU A 262 2.68 -7.43 3.17
N ILE A 263 2.54 -7.46 4.48
CA ILE A 263 1.53 -6.71 5.22
C ILE A 263 2.22 -5.53 5.91
N SER A 264 1.81 -4.31 5.56
CA SER A 264 2.44 -3.07 6.02
C SER A 264 1.55 -2.28 6.97
N GLY A 265 2.16 -1.65 7.97
CA GLY A 265 1.52 -0.71 8.90
C GLY A 265 1.25 0.69 8.34
N GLN A 266 1.51 0.92 7.04
CA GLN A 266 1.32 2.21 6.39
C GLN A 266 -0.15 2.67 6.46
N GLY A 267 -0.37 3.98 6.65
CA GLY A 267 -1.68 4.58 6.90
C GLY A 267 -2.02 4.76 8.38
N ALA A 268 -1.38 4.02 9.28
CA ALA A 268 -1.64 4.15 10.71
C ALA A 268 -1.22 5.52 11.26
N ASP A 269 -0.12 6.10 10.79
CA ASP A 269 0.34 7.41 11.23
C ASP A 269 -0.65 8.52 10.81
N GLU A 270 -1.15 8.47 9.57
CA GLU A 270 -2.12 9.41 8.99
C GLU A 270 -3.50 9.33 9.67
N LEU A 271 -3.96 8.12 10.00
CA LEU A 271 -5.29 7.91 10.58
C LEU A 271 -5.32 8.12 12.10
N PHE A 272 -4.24 7.77 12.81
CA PHE A 272 -4.23 7.72 14.27
C PHE A 272 -3.33 8.78 14.93
N GLY A 273 -2.87 9.79 14.18
CA GLY A 273 -2.15 10.94 14.77
C GLY A 273 -0.72 10.59 15.19
N GLY A 274 0.01 9.88 14.33
CA GLY A 274 1.35 9.38 14.64
C GLY A 274 2.51 10.35 14.43
N TYR A 275 2.37 11.32 13.53
CA TYR A 275 3.44 12.28 13.23
C TYR A 275 3.56 13.38 14.28
N TYR A 276 4.80 13.79 14.57
CA TYR A 276 5.09 14.88 15.50
C TYR A 276 4.48 16.22 15.05
N LYS A 277 4.37 16.44 13.74
CA LYS A 277 3.72 17.64 13.18
C LYS A 277 2.24 17.75 13.60
N TYR A 278 1.55 16.62 13.80
CA TYR A 278 0.16 16.61 14.27
C TYR A 278 0.06 16.96 15.74
N GLU A 279 0.92 16.39 16.58
CA GLU A 279 1.00 16.72 18.00
C GLU A 279 1.36 18.19 18.21
N LYS A 280 2.33 18.71 17.44
CA LYS A 280 2.66 20.15 17.44
C LYS A 280 1.46 21.00 17.04
N ALA A 281 0.74 20.63 16.00
CA ALA A 281 -0.47 21.34 15.57
C ALA A 281 -1.58 21.28 16.64
N PHE A 282 -1.77 20.12 17.27
CA PHE A 282 -2.71 19.91 18.37
C PHE A 282 -2.42 20.83 19.57
N ASN A 283 -1.16 20.86 20.01
CA ASN A 283 -0.71 21.72 21.11
C ASN A 283 -0.85 23.21 20.78
N GLN A 284 -0.74 23.56 19.49
CA GLN A 284 -0.94 24.92 18.98
C GLN A 284 -2.42 25.25 18.68
N LYS A 285 -3.36 24.34 19.00
CA LYS A 285 -4.80 24.48 18.70
C LYS A 285 -5.10 24.76 17.21
N LYS A 286 -4.28 24.20 16.31
CA LYS A 286 -4.48 24.27 14.86
C LYS A 286 -5.39 23.15 14.38
N ASP A 287 -5.86 23.26 13.15
CA ASP A 287 -6.67 22.22 12.51
C ASP A 287 -5.82 20.99 12.15
N VAL A 288 -5.76 20.04 13.08
CA VAL A 288 -5.06 18.76 12.91
C VAL A 288 -5.75 17.88 11.87
N LYS A 289 -7.09 17.93 11.78
CA LYS A 289 -7.85 17.08 10.85
C LYS A 289 -7.60 17.47 9.41
N ALA A 290 -7.50 18.77 9.10
CA ALA A 290 -7.12 19.23 7.77
C ALA A 290 -5.71 18.74 7.38
N LEU A 291 -4.74 18.76 8.30
CA LEU A 291 -3.39 18.24 8.05
C LEU A 291 -3.40 16.74 7.79
N MET A 292 -4.08 15.96 8.63
CA MET A 292 -4.22 14.51 8.46
C MET A 292 -4.92 14.16 7.13
N ARG A 293 -5.97 14.91 6.77
CA ARG A 293 -6.69 14.72 5.49
C ARG A 293 -5.77 14.97 4.29
N LYS A 294 -4.98 16.06 4.33
CA LYS A 294 -4.00 16.38 3.28
C LYS A 294 -2.94 15.28 3.13
N ASP A 295 -2.43 14.76 4.24
CA ASP A 295 -1.45 13.67 4.20
C ASP A 295 -2.08 12.37 3.69
N LEU A 296 -3.32 12.05 4.08
CA LEU A 296 -4.06 10.91 3.56
C LEU A 296 -4.35 11.04 2.05
N ASP A 297 -4.70 12.23 1.57
CA ASP A 297 -4.96 12.50 0.14
C ASP A 297 -3.71 12.29 -0.74
N THR A 298 -2.51 12.36 -0.13
CA THR A 298 -1.22 12.20 -0.81
C THR A 298 -0.51 10.89 -0.48
N ILE A 299 -1.10 10.03 0.35
CA ILE A 299 -0.47 8.78 0.80
C ILE A 299 -0.15 7.85 -0.37
N CYS A 300 -0.98 7.87 -1.42
CA CYS A 300 -0.84 7.03 -2.60
C CYS A 300 0.54 7.14 -3.25
N TYR A 301 1.20 8.31 -3.24
CA TYR A 301 2.55 8.44 -3.80
C TYR A 301 3.59 7.58 -3.08
N GLY A 302 3.43 7.35 -1.76
CA GLY A 302 4.25 6.42 -1.00
C GLY A 302 3.92 4.95 -1.31
N LEU A 303 2.64 4.63 -1.46
CA LEU A 303 2.17 3.29 -1.83
C LEU A 303 2.64 2.90 -3.24
N GLU A 304 2.68 3.88 -4.14
CA GLU A 304 3.21 3.70 -5.49
C GLU A 304 4.65 3.20 -5.42
N ARG A 305 5.56 3.91 -4.72
CA ARG A 305 6.96 3.48 -4.51
C ARG A 305 7.02 2.03 -4.04
N ASP A 306 6.27 1.70 -2.99
CA ASP A 306 6.26 0.37 -2.39
C ASP A 306 5.89 -0.70 -3.43
N GLY A 307 4.79 -0.49 -4.16
CA GLY A 307 4.35 -1.36 -5.24
C GLY A 307 5.37 -1.47 -6.38
N GLN A 308 6.01 -0.36 -6.80
CA GLN A 308 7.02 -0.40 -7.87
C GLN A 308 8.17 -1.33 -7.50
N VAL A 309 8.59 -1.34 -6.22
CA VAL A 309 9.68 -2.20 -5.74
C VAL A 309 9.20 -3.64 -5.57
N ALA A 310 8.10 -3.88 -4.84
CA ALA A 310 7.67 -5.23 -4.51
C ALA A 310 7.26 -6.04 -5.74
N GLU A 311 6.55 -5.43 -6.68
CA GLU A 311 6.07 -6.12 -7.87
C GLU A 311 7.21 -6.55 -8.81
N ARG A 312 8.40 -5.94 -8.72
CA ARG A 312 9.61 -6.40 -9.44
C ARG A 312 10.06 -7.80 -8.98
N PHE A 313 9.63 -8.22 -7.80
CA PHE A 313 9.89 -9.54 -7.23
C PHE A 313 8.64 -10.43 -7.24
N SER A 314 7.58 -10.05 -7.97
CA SER A 314 6.27 -10.72 -7.92
C SER A 314 5.65 -10.77 -6.51
N THR A 315 6.03 -9.83 -5.64
CA THR A 315 5.51 -9.65 -4.29
C THR A 315 4.46 -8.53 -4.28
N LEU A 316 3.35 -8.75 -3.60
CA LEU A 316 2.33 -7.74 -3.35
C LEU A 316 2.49 -7.13 -1.97
N ILE A 317 2.13 -5.84 -1.80
CA ILE A 317 2.07 -5.19 -0.49
C ILE A 317 0.61 -4.82 -0.20
N ARG A 318 0.13 -5.22 0.97
CA ARG A 318 -1.22 -4.97 1.48
C ARG A 318 -1.16 -4.04 2.69
N TYR A 319 -2.19 -3.22 2.83
CA TYR A 319 -2.22 -2.11 3.79
C TYR A 319 -3.50 -2.16 4.63
N PRO A 320 -3.56 -2.97 5.71
CA PRO A 320 -4.80 -3.16 6.47
C PRO A 320 -5.39 -1.88 7.08
N TYR A 321 -4.53 -0.92 7.43
CA TYR A 321 -4.98 0.38 7.92
C TYR A 321 -5.66 1.23 6.84
N LEU A 322 -5.39 0.94 5.57
CA LEU A 322 -6.02 1.52 4.40
C LEU A 322 -7.19 0.65 3.91
N ASP A 323 -7.83 -0.11 4.79
CA ASP A 323 -9.15 -0.64 4.49
C ASP A 323 -10.19 0.49 4.57
N PRO A 324 -11.16 0.59 3.64
CA PRO A 324 -12.21 1.61 3.71
C PRO A 324 -12.94 1.66 5.06
N CYS A 325 -13.27 0.51 5.68
CA CYS A 325 -13.93 0.48 6.98
C CYS A 325 -13.04 1.04 8.10
N VAL A 326 -11.72 0.85 8.01
CA VAL A 326 -10.75 1.38 8.98
C VAL A 326 -10.54 2.87 8.74
N VAL A 327 -10.38 3.31 7.48
CA VAL A 327 -10.19 4.72 7.11
C VAL A 327 -11.38 5.57 7.52
N GLN A 328 -12.61 5.14 7.19
CA GLN A 328 -13.84 5.87 7.52
C GLN A 328 -13.95 6.12 9.03
N ARG A 329 -13.67 5.10 9.85
CA ARG A 329 -13.68 5.19 11.32
C ARG A 329 -12.51 6.00 11.86
N GLY A 330 -11.30 5.78 11.34
CA GLY A 330 -10.10 6.53 11.71
C GLY A 330 -10.26 8.05 11.52
N LEU A 331 -10.85 8.44 10.40
CA LEU A 331 -11.21 9.83 10.11
C LEU A 331 -12.23 10.40 11.11
N GLY A 332 -13.14 9.57 11.63
CA GLY A 332 -14.16 9.97 12.59
C GLY A 332 -13.73 10.01 14.07
N ILE A 333 -12.48 9.66 14.40
CA ILE A 333 -11.98 9.70 15.78
C ILE A 333 -11.86 11.15 16.27
N PRO A 334 -12.37 11.53 17.46
CA PRO A 334 -12.15 12.86 18.03
C PRO A 334 -10.66 13.19 18.20
N VAL A 335 -10.25 14.41 17.82
CA VAL A 335 -8.82 14.82 17.80
C VAL A 335 -8.14 14.61 19.15
N HIS A 336 -8.79 14.97 20.25
CA HIS A 336 -8.25 14.75 21.60
C HIS A 336 -7.88 13.28 21.87
N SER A 337 -8.70 12.34 21.42
CA SER A 337 -8.44 10.90 21.61
C SER A 337 -7.23 10.39 20.81
N LEU A 338 -6.76 11.11 19.79
CA LEU A 338 -5.56 10.75 19.03
C LEU A 338 -4.26 11.03 19.79
N PHE A 339 -4.29 11.96 20.75
CA PHE A 339 -3.11 12.45 21.46
C PHE A 339 -3.12 12.14 22.96
N THR A 340 -4.13 11.42 23.46
CA THR A 340 -4.27 11.06 24.88
C THR A 340 -4.14 9.54 25.07
N PRO A 341 -3.17 9.04 25.88
CA PRO A 341 -2.23 9.80 26.72
C PRO A 341 -1.03 10.40 25.97
N GLN A 342 -0.80 9.96 24.72
CA GLN A 342 0.24 10.46 23.84
C GLN A 342 -0.19 10.21 22.38
N ARG A 343 0.65 10.58 21.40
CA ARG A 343 0.43 10.23 19.98
C ARG A 343 -0.01 8.76 19.80
N LYS A 344 -0.98 8.57 18.90
CA LYS A 344 -1.69 7.29 18.69
C LYS A 344 -2.51 6.84 19.88
N GLY A 345 -3.02 7.76 20.68
CA GLY A 345 -3.78 7.48 21.90
C GLY A 345 -4.91 6.48 21.67
N PHE A 346 -5.72 6.70 20.63
CA PHE A 346 -6.81 5.79 20.27
C PHE A 346 -6.31 4.40 19.85
N LEU A 347 -5.25 4.34 19.04
CA LEU A 347 -4.66 3.07 18.60
C LEU A 347 -3.98 2.31 19.75
N ARG A 348 -3.48 3.02 20.77
CA ARG A 348 -2.99 2.40 22.03
C ARG A 348 -4.10 1.72 22.80
N LYS A 349 -5.31 2.27 22.80
CA LYS A 349 -6.48 1.59 23.37
C LYS A 349 -6.81 0.31 22.59
N VAL A 350 -6.73 0.34 21.26
CA VAL A 350 -6.88 -0.87 20.41
C VAL A 350 -5.83 -1.93 20.78
N ALA A 351 -4.57 -1.52 20.93
CA ALA A 351 -3.50 -2.41 21.37
C ALA A 351 -3.75 -3.01 22.76
N SER A 352 -4.29 -2.24 23.71
CA SER A 352 -4.68 -2.75 25.03
C SER A 352 -5.82 -3.77 24.95
N LEU A 353 -6.81 -3.58 24.08
CA LEU A 353 -7.88 -4.56 23.85
C LEU A 353 -7.35 -5.89 23.29
N LEU A 354 -6.23 -5.85 22.57
CA LEU A 354 -5.50 -7.03 22.11
C LEU A 354 -4.58 -7.66 23.16
N PHE A 355 -4.59 -7.15 24.40
CA PHE A 355 -3.69 -7.57 25.48
C PHE A 355 -2.21 -7.51 25.07
N LEU A 356 -1.84 -6.53 24.22
CA LEU A 356 -0.45 -6.33 23.86
C LEU A 356 0.37 -5.96 25.10
N PRO A 357 1.62 -6.43 25.22
CA PRO A 357 2.50 -6.10 26.34
C PRO A 357 2.61 -4.60 26.58
N ASP A 358 2.51 -4.16 27.83
CA ASP A 358 2.57 -2.74 28.22
C ASP A 358 3.82 -2.03 27.71
N GLU A 359 4.94 -2.75 27.60
CA GLU A 359 6.18 -2.21 27.03
C GLU A 359 6.00 -1.76 25.58
N ILE A 360 5.17 -2.45 24.79
CA ILE A 360 4.84 -2.05 23.40
C ILE A 360 3.81 -0.91 23.42
N VAL A 361 2.76 -1.05 24.25
CA VAL A 361 1.62 -0.11 24.31
C VAL A 361 2.02 1.27 24.82
N SER A 362 2.95 1.37 25.77
CA SER A 362 3.37 2.63 26.40
C SER A 362 4.51 3.32 25.66
N ARG A 363 5.18 2.63 24.73
CA ARG A 363 6.39 3.13 24.07
C ARG A 363 6.14 4.37 23.22
N PRO A 364 6.95 5.44 23.35
CA PRO A 364 6.87 6.60 22.47
C PRO A 364 7.19 6.25 21.01
N LYS A 365 6.49 6.87 20.05
CA LYS A 365 6.71 6.64 18.62
C LYS A 365 8.05 7.21 18.17
N LYS A 366 8.88 6.38 17.54
CA LYS A 366 10.04 6.78 16.74
C LYS A 366 9.76 6.56 15.25
N ALA A 367 10.39 7.36 14.38
CA ALA A 367 10.22 7.24 12.93
C ALA A 367 11.13 6.14 12.36
N LEU A 368 10.61 5.38 11.38
CA LEU A 368 11.23 4.15 10.84
C LEU A 368 12.57 4.42 10.14
N GLN A 369 12.69 5.51 9.38
CA GLN A 369 13.86 5.74 8.53
C GLN A 369 15.18 5.91 9.31
N TYR A 370 15.13 6.26 10.60
CA TYR A 370 16.33 6.49 11.40
C TYR A 370 16.83 5.25 12.14
N GLY A 371 16.00 4.20 12.27
CA GLY A 371 16.30 3.07 13.13
C GLY A 371 17.08 1.94 12.46
N SER A 372 16.91 1.75 11.14
CA SER A 372 17.51 0.66 10.37
C SER A 372 19.00 0.83 10.09
N GLY A 373 19.52 2.06 10.21
CA GLY A 373 20.89 2.42 9.86
C GLY A 373 21.11 2.76 8.37
N ILE A 374 20.13 2.47 7.49
CA ILE A 374 20.22 2.76 6.04
C ILE A 374 20.42 4.25 5.78
N HIS A 375 19.71 5.13 6.51
CA HIS A 375 19.83 6.58 6.36
C HIS A 375 21.29 7.07 6.43
N LYS A 376 22.07 6.56 7.38
CA LYS A 376 23.49 6.96 7.55
C LYS A 376 24.33 6.57 6.35
N ILE A 377 24.09 5.36 5.80
CA ILE A 377 24.83 4.85 4.65
C ILE A 377 24.44 5.61 3.39
N VAL A 378 23.14 5.76 3.12
CA VAL A 378 22.65 6.46 1.93
C VAL A 378 23.16 7.90 1.92
N LYS A 379 23.10 8.59 3.07
CA LYS A 379 23.66 9.94 3.20
C LYS A 379 25.16 9.97 2.92
N LYS A 380 25.95 9.00 3.42
CA LYS A 380 27.40 8.91 3.15
C LYS A 380 27.75 8.64 1.68
N ILE A 381 26.85 7.98 0.93
CA ILE A 381 27.08 7.61 -0.46
C ILE A 381 26.63 8.71 -1.43
N ILE A 382 25.52 9.40 -1.11
CA ILE A 382 24.84 10.33 -2.03
C ILE A 382 25.07 11.80 -1.67
N CYS A 383 25.34 12.12 -0.40
CA CYS A 383 25.66 13.47 0.07
C CYS A 383 27.14 13.56 0.44
#